data_AF-A0A959Z5P1-F1
#
_entry.id   AF-A0A959Z5P1-F1
#
_cell.length_a   1.000
_cell.length_b   1.000
_cell.length_c   1.000
_cell.angle_alpha   90.00
_cell.angle_beta   90.00
_cell.angle_gamma   90.00
#
_symmetry.space_group_name_H-M   'P 1'
#
loop_
_entity.id
_entity.type
_entity.pdbx_description
1 polymer ?
#
loop_
_entity_poly.entity_id
_entity_poly.type
_entity_poly.pdbx_seq_one_letter_code
_entity_poly.pdbx_strand_id
1 'polypeptide(L)'
;MLPFYLLADHNIEKNPHVVYDVSVIEDHYRVQYTFRDPFNNLQNYSLNIPVDGANRMISKFGIPMWMFEPYMDTKENLEYRKQVLKDGLFRLSENTIEVDKSAVVEYYSESVCLPIARMIVRSLGEYGLDTPRNRVEFAMRFVQDIPYGIPTYEDESRHYGGVSPPPKLLIEGFGDCDSKVLLFAGIIAYLIPSEDFIFLNQQKHVLSAIKAAPEKGLTFVRFEGEKFLIAETAGPGKRMLGQEGHYFEEKFTPEKLYIKPREILAKADPSEKKSGVNPTAEQIDPKSIILQNASNKKIQFQISHDQNEWQNFDLEGNQSGQIDFEKGMSLFIRFRERNNFAVYRIITGHSYTFIWNNVKRKWEIQT
;
A
#
# COMPACT_ATOMS: atom_id res chain seq x y z
N MET A 1 -5.83 -20.75 -16.68
CA MET A 1 -6.75 -19.59 -16.64
C MET A 1 -7.99 -20.05 -15.91
N LEU A 2 -8.05 -19.81 -14.60
CA LEU A 2 -9.21 -20.08 -13.76
C LEU A 2 -9.62 -18.74 -13.14
N PRO A 3 -10.92 -18.42 -13.08
CA PRO A 3 -11.40 -17.16 -12.54
C PRO A 3 -11.27 -17.19 -11.02
N PHE A 4 -10.56 -16.20 -10.46
CA PHE A 4 -10.62 -15.87 -9.04
C PHE A 4 -11.98 -15.24 -8.76
N TYR A 5 -13.00 -16.07 -8.53
CA TYR A 5 -14.20 -15.65 -7.81
C TYR A 5 -14.66 -16.80 -6.91
N LEU A 6 -14.82 -16.46 -5.63
CA LEU A 6 -15.47 -17.22 -4.56
C LEU A 6 -14.69 -18.40 -3.99
N LEU A 7 -13.90 -18.14 -2.95
CA LEU A 7 -13.63 -19.12 -1.90
C LEU A 7 -13.96 -18.55 -0.52
N ALA A 8 -14.90 -19.26 0.12
CA ALA A 8 -15.22 -19.38 1.55
C ALA A 8 -15.91 -18.21 2.31
N ASP A 9 -16.99 -18.60 3.02
CA ASP A 9 -17.66 -17.90 4.12
C ASP A 9 -16.65 -17.55 5.23
N HIS A 10 -15.90 -16.48 5.06
CA HIS A 10 -15.14 -15.86 6.12
C HIS A 10 -16.01 -14.77 6.74
N ASN A 11 -16.19 -14.80 8.06
CA ASN A 11 -16.75 -13.68 8.81
C ASN A 11 -15.75 -12.50 8.72
N ILE A 12 -15.74 -11.84 7.57
CA ILE A 12 -14.92 -10.67 7.32
C ILE A 12 -15.60 -9.51 8.03
N GLU A 13 -14.94 -9.00 9.07
CA GLU A 13 -15.43 -7.84 9.80
C GLU A 13 -14.90 -6.57 9.12
N LYS A 14 -15.81 -5.69 8.71
CA LYS A 14 -15.46 -4.41 8.08
C LYS A 14 -16.34 -3.27 8.58
N ASN A 15 -15.79 -2.07 8.59
CA ASN A 15 -16.59 -0.87 8.88
C ASN A 15 -17.51 -0.53 7.68
N PRO A 16 -18.70 0.05 7.92
CA PRO A 16 -19.65 0.34 6.84
C PRO A 16 -19.16 1.31 5.76
N HIS A 17 -18.23 2.22 6.10
CA HIS A 17 -17.66 3.18 5.15
C HIS A 17 -16.51 2.61 4.31
N VAL A 18 -16.13 1.35 4.54
CA VAL A 18 -15.04 0.68 3.83
C VAL A 18 -15.57 -0.01 2.59
N VAL A 19 -15.13 0.49 1.45
CA VAL A 19 -15.16 -0.15 0.13
C VAL A 19 -13.76 -0.66 -0.12
N TYR A 20 -13.62 -1.94 -0.43
CA TYR A 20 -12.34 -2.57 -0.72
C TYR A 20 -12.52 -3.47 -1.94
N ASP A 21 -12.18 -2.96 -3.10
CA ASP A 21 -12.34 -3.64 -4.38
C ASP A 21 -10.97 -3.91 -4.99
N VAL A 22 -10.72 -5.17 -5.32
CA VAL A 22 -9.51 -5.58 -6.03
C VAL A 22 -9.90 -6.16 -7.36
N SER A 23 -9.28 -5.66 -8.43
CA SER A 23 -9.50 -6.11 -9.80
C SER A 23 -8.17 -6.33 -10.48
N VAL A 24 -8.15 -7.19 -11.49
CA VAL A 24 -6.99 -7.35 -12.38
C VAL A 24 -7.32 -6.63 -13.68
N ILE A 25 -6.53 -5.62 -14.03
CA ILE A 25 -6.68 -4.87 -15.28
C ILE A 25 -5.36 -4.96 -16.01
N GLU A 26 -5.38 -5.53 -17.22
CA GLU A 26 -4.17 -5.91 -17.95
C GLU A 26 -3.28 -6.81 -17.07
N ASP A 27 -2.07 -6.37 -16.76
CA ASP A 27 -1.10 -7.08 -15.93
C ASP A 27 -0.88 -6.42 -14.55
N HIS A 28 -1.90 -5.72 -14.03
CA HIS A 28 -1.85 -5.08 -12.71
C HIS A 28 -3.03 -5.48 -11.83
N TYR A 29 -2.74 -5.75 -10.56
CA TYR A 29 -3.73 -5.67 -9.49
C TYR A 29 -4.04 -4.20 -9.23
N ARG A 30 -5.30 -3.80 -9.38
CA ARG A 30 -5.82 -2.50 -8.99
C ARG A 30 -6.63 -2.66 -7.72
N VAL A 31 -6.08 -2.13 -6.63
CA VAL A 31 -6.74 -2.05 -5.32
C VAL A 31 -7.39 -0.68 -5.19
N GLN A 32 -8.69 -0.65 -4.93
CA GLN A 32 -9.45 0.54 -4.57
C GLN A 32 -9.94 0.39 -3.15
N TYR A 33 -9.57 1.31 -2.27
CA TYR A 33 -9.80 1.19 -0.84
C TYR A 33 -10.25 2.52 -0.24
N THR A 34 -11.39 2.52 0.46
CA THR A 34 -11.85 3.67 1.25
C THR A 34 -11.66 3.45 2.74
N PHE A 35 -11.17 4.47 3.41
CA PHE A 35 -11.01 4.50 4.86
C PHE A 35 -11.24 5.91 5.39
N ARG A 36 -11.41 6.07 6.70
CA ARG A 36 -11.45 7.42 7.30
C ARG A 36 -10.17 7.69 8.06
N ASP A 37 -9.58 8.85 7.78
CA ASP A 37 -8.37 9.35 8.44
C ASP A 37 -8.64 9.71 9.93
N PRO A 38 -7.62 10.18 10.68
CA PRO A 38 -7.79 10.56 12.09
C PRO A 38 -8.76 11.74 12.30
N PHE A 39 -9.02 12.54 11.28
CA PHE A 39 -9.90 13.70 11.29
C PHE A 39 -11.29 13.37 10.74
N ASN A 40 -11.58 12.07 10.53
CA ASN A 40 -12.84 11.54 10.04
C ASN A 40 -13.15 11.88 8.56
N ASN A 41 -12.17 12.39 7.80
CA ASN A 41 -12.33 12.59 6.35
C ASN A 41 -12.27 11.24 5.63
N LEU A 42 -13.15 11.04 4.66
CA LEU A 42 -13.13 9.84 3.82
C LEU A 42 -11.99 9.96 2.80
N GLN A 43 -11.07 9.00 2.87
CA GLN A 43 -9.95 8.86 1.94
C GLN A 43 -10.29 7.81 0.89
N ASN A 44 -9.83 8.03 -0.34
CA ASN A 44 -9.88 7.06 -1.42
C ASN A 44 -8.46 6.73 -1.83
N TYR A 45 -8.03 5.51 -1.54
CA TYR A 45 -6.71 5.00 -1.90
C TYR A 45 -6.81 4.10 -3.12
N SER A 46 -5.91 4.32 -4.08
CA SER A 46 -5.74 3.44 -5.23
C SER A 46 -4.29 2.99 -5.29
N LEU A 47 -4.08 1.69 -5.40
CA LEU A 47 -2.76 1.09 -5.60
C LEU A 47 -2.78 0.18 -6.82
N ASN A 48 -1.81 0.38 -7.70
CA ASN A 48 -1.57 -0.49 -8.83
C ASN A 48 -0.29 -1.29 -8.58
N ILE A 49 -0.38 -2.61 -8.55
CA ILE A 49 0.76 -3.50 -8.34
C ILE A 49 0.89 -4.41 -9.56
N PRO A 50 2.04 -4.44 -10.25
CA PRO A 50 2.25 -5.38 -11.35
C PRO A 50 2.04 -6.82 -10.87
N VAL A 51 1.22 -7.59 -11.58
CA VAL A 51 0.83 -8.96 -11.19
C VAL A 51 2.06 -9.85 -10.99
N ASP A 52 2.98 -9.82 -11.94
CA ASP A 52 4.23 -10.59 -11.87
C ASP A 52 5.11 -10.19 -10.67
N GLY A 53 5.17 -8.89 -10.37
CA GLY A 53 5.92 -8.37 -9.23
C GLY A 53 5.30 -8.79 -7.91
N ALA A 54 3.98 -8.64 -7.79
CA ALA A 54 3.19 -9.08 -6.64
C ALA A 54 3.34 -10.58 -6.41
N ASN A 55 3.14 -11.41 -7.44
CA ASN A 55 3.21 -12.86 -7.31
C ASN A 55 4.61 -13.32 -6.88
N ARG A 56 5.68 -12.71 -7.43
CA ARG A 56 7.06 -12.98 -6.97
C ARG A 56 7.24 -12.62 -5.50
N MET A 57 6.79 -11.43 -5.10
CA MET A 57 6.85 -11.00 -3.70
C MET A 57 6.07 -11.93 -2.78
N ILE A 58 4.85 -12.33 -3.15
CA ILE A 58 4.03 -13.26 -2.36
C ILE A 58 4.71 -14.63 -2.24
N SER A 59 5.27 -15.16 -3.34
CA SER A 59 5.98 -16.45 -3.36
C SER A 59 7.27 -16.49 -2.52
N LYS A 60 7.82 -15.32 -2.18
CA LYS A 60 9.00 -15.21 -1.31
C LYS A 60 8.68 -15.69 0.10
N PHE A 61 7.45 -15.47 0.56
CA PHE A 61 7.05 -15.77 1.93
C PHE A 61 6.70 -17.24 2.15
N GLY A 62 6.99 -17.73 3.35
CA GLY A 62 6.70 -19.10 3.77
C GLY A 62 7.89 -20.02 3.59
N ILE A 63 7.87 -21.15 4.29
CA ILE A 63 8.91 -22.18 4.24
C ILE A 63 8.30 -23.54 3.88
N PRO A 64 9.06 -24.47 3.30
CA PRO A 64 8.54 -25.81 3.02
C PRO A 64 8.14 -26.58 4.28
N MET A 65 7.11 -27.42 4.21
CA MET A 65 6.63 -28.25 5.34
C MET A 65 7.66 -29.27 5.84
N TRP A 66 8.60 -29.74 5.00
CA TRP A 66 9.68 -30.63 5.43
C TRP A 66 10.60 -29.98 6.48
N MET A 67 10.54 -28.66 6.66
CA MET A 67 11.23 -27.97 7.76
C MET A 67 10.76 -28.44 9.14
N PHE A 68 9.64 -29.13 9.27
CA PHE A 68 9.14 -29.67 10.54
C PHE A 68 9.43 -31.17 10.72
N GLU A 69 10.04 -31.82 9.72
CA GLU A 69 10.40 -33.23 9.79
C GLU A 69 11.70 -33.45 10.58
N PRO A 70 11.87 -34.63 11.21
CA PRO A 70 13.14 -35.02 11.83
C PRO A 70 14.29 -34.97 10.83
N TYR A 71 15.45 -34.48 11.27
CA TYR A 71 16.66 -34.40 10.45
C TYR A 71 17.90 -34.79 11.26
N MET A 72 18.96 -35.18 10.57
CA MET A 72 20.26 -35.40 11.21
C MET A 72 20.90 -34.06 11.56
N ASP A 73 21.26 -33.87 12.82
CA ASP A 73 21.90 -32.64 13.31
C ASP A 73 23.37 -32.54 12.88
N THR A 74 23.58 -32.29 11.59
CA THR A 74 24.89 -32.03 10.98
C THR A 74 25.03 -30.54 10.70
N LYS A 75 26.28 -30.05 10.71
CA LYS A 75 26.57 -28.65 10.38
C LYS A 75 26.01 -28.23 9.02
N GLU A 76 26.08 -29.11 8.03
CA GLU A 76 25.56 -28.88 6.67
C GLU A 76 24.03 -28.72 6.67
N ASN A 77 23.32 -29.63 7.33
CA ASN A 77 21.86 -29.56 7.44
C ASN A 77 21.41 -28.31 8.19
N LEU A 78 22.09 -27.96 9.29
CA LEU A 78 21.80 -26.74 10.04
C LEU A 78 21.96 -25.49 9.18
N GLU A 79 23.03 -25.39 8.40
CA GLU A 79 23.28 -24.22 7.55
C GLU A 79 22.27 -24.13 6.40
N TYR A 80 21.96 -25.25 5.75
CA TYR A 80 20.94 -25.31 4.71
C TYR A 80 19.56 -24.89 5.25
N ARG A 81 19.17 -25.41 6.43
CA ARG A 81 17.90 -25.05 7.07
C ARG A 81 17.85 -23.59 7.47
N LYS A 82 18.94 -23.01 7.99
CA LYS A 82 19.04 -21.56 8.25
C LYS A 82 18.84 -20.73 6.98
N GLN A 83 19.43 -21.18 5.87
CA GLN A 83 19.25 -20.50 4.58
C GLN A 83 17.79 -20.58 4.11
N VAL A 84 17.14 -21.73 4.23
CA VAL A 84 15.70 -21.90 3.90
C VAL A 84 14.81 -21.00 4.77
N LEU A 85 15.08 -20.91 6.07
CA LEU A 85 14.37 -19.98 6.97
C LEU A 85 14.52 -18.54 6.49
N LYS A 86 15.77 -18.09 6.29
CA LYS A 86 16.07 -16.73 5.81
C LYS A 86 15.41 -16.43 4.47
N ASP A 87 15.41 -17.40 3.55
CA ASP A 87 14.82 -17.23 2.23
C ASP A 87 13.29 -17.13 2.27
N GLY A 88 12.64 -17.79 3.23
CA GLY A 88 11.21 -17.69 3.48
C GLY A 88 10.79 -16.51 4.36
N LEU A 89 11.73 -15.74 4.88
CA LEU A 89 11.53 -14.67 5.89
C LEU A 89 11.10 -15.20 7.27
N PHE A 90 11.69 -16.32 7.68
CA PHE A 90 11.52 -16.96 8.99
C PHE A 90 12.85 -16.98 9.74
N ARG A 91 12.77 -17.22 11.04
CA ARG A 91 13.92 -17.45 11.90
C ARG A 91 13.65 -18.59 12.88
N LEU A 92 14.73 -19.12 13.44
CA LEU A 92 14.67 -20.02 14.58
C LEU A 92 14.85 -19.18 15.85
N SER A 93 13.86 -19.24 16.74
CA SER A 93 13.88 -18.61 18.06
C SER A 93 13.77 -19.69 19.12
N GLU A 94 14.88 -19.90 19.84
CA GLU A 94 15.06 -21.08 20.69
C GLU A 94 14.81 -22.38 19.91
N ASN A 95 13.69 -23.05 20.17
CA ASN A 95 13.28 -24.29 19.51
C ASN A 95 12.03 -24.11 18.61
N THR A 96 11.61 -22.87 18.37
CA THR A 96 10.41 -22.55 17.59
C THR A 96 10.80 -21.85 16.29
N ILE A 97 10.25 -22.32 15.18
CA ILE A 97 10.32 -21.59 13.91
C ILE A 97 9.21 -20.55 13.92
N GLU A 98 9.58 -19.29 13.71
CA GLU A 98 8.65 -18.16 13.70
C GLU A 98 8.92 -17.22 12.53
N VAL A 99 7.94 -16.39 12.20
CA VAL A 99 8.08 -15.34 11.19
C VAL A 99 9.12 -14.33 11.68
N ASP A 100 10.13 -14.04 10.85
CA ASP A 100 11.08 -12.97 11.14
C ASP A 100 10.45 -11.64 10.73
N LYS A 101 9.79 -10.99 11.69
CA LYS A 101 9.06 -9.73 11.48
C LYS A 101 9.95 -8.64 10.92
N SER A 102 11.20 -8.57 11.36
CA SER A 102 12.17 -7.59 10.87
C SER A 102 12.56 -7.87 9.42
N ALA A 103 12.77 -9.14 9.05
CA ALA A 103 13.04 -9.53 7.67
C ALA A 103 11.83 -9.27 6.75
N VAL A 104 10.60 -9.54 7.21
CA VAL A 104 9.36 -9.22 6.48
C VAL A 104 9.26 -7.72 6.23
N VAL A 105 9.41 -6.90 7.27
CA VAL A 105 9.34 -5.44 7.14
C VAL A 105 10.44 -4.95 6.22
N GLU A 106 11.70 -5.38 6.39
CA GLU A 106 12.82 -4.98 5.55
C GLU A 106 12.55 -5.29 4.06
N TYR A 107 12.03 -6.48 3.75
CA TYR A 107 11.83 -6.95 2.38
C TYR A 107 10.69 -6.23 1.64
N TYR A 108 9.52 -6.08 2.25
CA TYR A 108 8.33 -5.59 1.53
C TYR A 108 8.14 -4.08 1.54
N SER A 109 8.65 -3.41 2.57
CA SER A 109 8.30 -2.02 2.87
C SER A 109 8.61 -1.03 1.74
N GLU A 110 9.72 -1.17 1.02
CA GLU A 110 10.06 -0.25 -0.08
C GLU A 110 9.11 -0.36 -1.26
N SER A 111 8.81 -1.59 -1.69
CA SER A 111 7.96 -1.81 -2.87
C SER A 111 6.49 -1.64 -2.58
N VAL A 112 6.06 -1.89 -1.33
CA VAL A 112 4.63 -1.98 -0.97
C VAL A 112 4.19 -0.86 -0.03
N CYS A 113 4.98 -0.56 1.01
CA CYS A 113 4.55 0.34 2.09
C CYS A 113 4.96 1.81 1.86
N LEU A 114 6.06 2.09 1.16
CA LEU A 114 6.51 3.45 0.87
C LEU A 114 5.47 4.29 0.10
N PRO A 115 4.76 3.77 -0.93
CA PRO A 115 3.69 4.52 -1.58
C PRO A 115 2.58 4.96 -0.62
N ILE A 116 2.23 4.09 0.33
CA ILE A 116 1.23 4.40 1.38
C ILE A 116 1.75 5.49 2.31
N ALA A 117 3.01 5.38 2.76
CA ALA A 117 3.64 6.38 3.63
C ALA A 117 3.69 7.77 2.95
N ARG A 118 4.00 7.82 1.64
CA ARG A 118 3.99 9.07 0.87
C ARG A 118 2.60 9.68 0.76
N MET A 119 1.57 8.86 0.53
CA MET A 119 0.18 9.31 0.56
C MET A 119 -0.16 9.97 1.91
N ILE A 120 0.22 9.33 3.02
CA ILE A 120 -0.04 9.86 4.37
C ILE A 120 0.62 11.23 4.57
N VAL A 121 1.92 11.35 4.28
CA VAL A 121 2.66 12.61 4.43
C VAL A 121 2.05 13.71 3.57
N ARG A 122 1.67 13.38 2.33
CA ARG A 122 1.01 14.32 1.43
C ARG A 122 -0.33 14.81 1.98
N SER A 123 -1.22 13.90 2.37
CA SER A 123 -2.54 14.28 2.90
C SER A 123 -2.40 15.17 4.14
N LEU A 124 -1.48 14.84 5.04
CA LEU A 124 -1.21 15.66 6.22
C LEU A 124 -0.59 17.02 5.87
N GLY A 125 0.25 17.08 4.83
CA GLY A 125 0.79 18.32 4.29
C GLY A 125 -0.31 19.23 3.72
N GLU A 126 -1.24 18.67 2.95
CA GLU A 126 -2.41 19.39 2.42
C GLU A 126 -3.29 19.96 3.54
N TYR A 127 -3.37 19.28 4.69
CA TYR A 127 -4.10 19.76 5.87
C TYR A 127 -3.32 20.80 6.69
N GLY A 128 -2.01 20.96 6.45
CA GLY A 128 -1.14 21.71 7.33
C GLY A 128 -0.96 21.06 8.71
N LEU A 129 -1.18 19.74 8.81
CA LEU A 129 -1.19 18.96 10.06
C LEU A 129 -0.10 17.89 10.10
N ASP A 130 0.96 18.02 9.30
CA ASP A 130 2.06 17.05 9.25
C ASP A 130 2.95 17.10 10.51
N THR A 131 2.62 16.21 11.45
CA THR A 131 3.35 15.96 12.70
C THR A 131 3.62 14.46 12.86
N PRO A 132 4.69 14.04 13.57
CA PRO A 132 4.97 12.62 13.81
C PRO A 132 3.79 11.84 14.39
N ARG A 133 3.06 12.44 15.35
CA ARG A 133 1.86 11.81 15.93
C ARG A 133 0.75 11.64 14.90
N ASN A 134 0.48 12.66 14.08
CA ASN A 134 -0.55 12.56 13.06
C ASN A 134 -0.17 11.54 11.97
N ARG A 135 1.12 11.41 11.61
CA ARG A 135 1.59 10.37 10.70
C ARG A 135 1.29 8.97 11.25
N VAL A 136 1.59 8.74 12.53
CA VAL A 136 1.31 7.47 13.21
C VAL A 136 -0.20 7.17 13.24
N GLU A 137 -1.00 8.12 13.72
CA GLU A 137 -2.47 7.98 13.79
C GLU A 137 -3.08 7.72 12.40
N PHE A 138 -2.59 8.41 11.36
CA PHE A 138 -3.08 8.21 10.00
C PHE A 138 -2.71 6.82 9.48
N ALA A 139 -1.48 6.36 9.70
CA ALA A 139 -1.09 4.99 9.37
C ALA A 139 -1.92 3.95 10.14
N MET A 140 -2.22 4.19 11.43
CA MET A 140 -3.12 3.32 12.20
C MET A 140 -4.50 3.27 11.57
N ARG A 141 -5.09 4.42 11.20
CA ARG A 141 -6.40 4.50 10.54
C ARG A 141 -6.44 3.77 9.22
N PHE A 142 -5.39 3.92 8.40
CA PHE A 142 -5.25 3.20 7.15
C PHE A 142 -5.31 1.69 7.36
N VAL A 143 -4.60 1.16 8.36
CA VAL A 143 -4.52 -0.29 8.60
C VAL A 143 -5.76 -0.83 9.34
N GLN A 144 -6.30 -0.09 10.32
CA GLN A 144 -7.48 -0.48 11.10
C GLN A 144 -8.74 -0.65 10.24
N ASP A 145 -8.90 0.16 9.19
CA ASP A 145 -10.06 0.06 8.28
C ASP A 145 -9.93 -1.06 7.24
N ILE A 146 -8.75 -1.69 7.09
CA ILE A 146 -8.64 -2.89 6.27
C ILE A 146 -9.51 -3.96 6.92
N PRO A 147 -10.38 -4.65 6.17
CA PRO A 147 -11.23 -5.71 6.71
C PRO A 147 -10.45 -6.75 7.52
N TYR A 148 -11.03 -7.21 8.63
CA TYR A 148 -10.44 -8.26 9.46
C TYR A 148 -10.88 -9.63 8.97
N GLY A 149 -9.93 -10.54 8.80
CA GLY A 149 -10.18 -11.92 8.41
C GLY A 149 -8.93 -12.77 8.59
N ILE A 150 -9.10 -14.05 8.92
CA ILE A 150 -7.98 -14.99 9.09
C ILE A 150 -7.44 -15.36 7.71
N PRO A 151 -6.14 -15.18 7.44
CA PRO A 151 -5.57 -15.48 6.15
C PRO A 151 -5.59 -16.99 5.86
N THR A 152 -5.84 -17.33 4.60
CA THR A 152 -5.78 -18.72 4.10
C THR A 152 -4.71 -18.84 3.03
N TYR A 153 -4.15 -20.04 2.91
CA TYR A 153 -3.14 -20.38 1.93
C TYR A 153 -3.53 -21.68 1.24
N GLU A 154 -3.53 -21.67 -0.09
CA GLU A 154 -3.90 -22.82 -0.91
C GLU A 154 -2.75 -23.85 -1.02
N ASP A 155 -1.50 -23.41 -0.90
CA ASP A 155 -0.33 -24.28 -1.01
C ASP A 155 -0.02 -24.97 0.33
N GLU A 156 -0.57 -26.18 0.50
CA GLU A 156 -0.35 -27.02 1.66
C GLU A 156 1.10 -27.55 1.80
N SER A 157 1.94 -27.40 0.76
CA SER A 157 3.35 -27.81 0.83
C SER A 157 4.23 -26.81 1.61
N ARG A 158 3.67 -25.65 1.97
CA ARG A 158 4.36 -24.57 2.67
C ARG A 158 3.67 -24.17 3.97
N HIS A 159 4.48 -23.73 4.91
CA HIS A 159 4.09 -23.13 6.16
C HIS A 159 4.27 -21.61 6.10
N TYR A 160 3.24 -20.87 6.52
CA TYR A 160 3.18 -19.41 6.43
C TYR A 160 3.11 -18.70 7.79
N GLY A 161 3.20 -19.45 8.90
CA GLY A 161 3.21 -18.84 10.24
C GLY A 161 1.91 -18.12 10.61
N GLY A 162 0.80 -18.37 9.91
CA GLY A 162 -0.49 -17.71 10.16
C GLY A 162 -0.58 -16.26 9.68
N VAL A 163 0.37 -15.77 8.89
CA VAL A 163 0.46 -14.35 8.48
C VAL A 163 0.26 -14.21 6.97
N SER A 164 -0.45 -13.19 6.51
CA SER A 164 -0.40 -12.69 5.12
C SER A 164 0.64 -11.56 5.00
N PRO A 165 1.66 -11.69 4.13
CA PRO A 165 2.63 -10.62 3.92
C PRO A 165 1.94 -9.39 3.28
N PRO A 166 2.50 -8.18 3.45
CA PRO A 166 1.89 -6.92 2.97
C PRO A 166 1.28 -6.95 1.55
N PRO A 167 1.96 -7.47 0.49
CA PRO A 167 1.37 -7.50 -0.84
C PRO A 167 0.14 -8.44 -0.93
N LYS A 168 0.17 -9.61 -0.27
CA LYS A 168 -0.97 -10.54 -0.25
C LYS A 168 -2.15 -9.91 0.48
N LEU A 169 -1.92 -9.33 1.68
CA LEU A 169 -2.96 -8.64 2.45
C LEU A 169 -3.66 -7.55 1.63
N LEU A 170 -2.91 -6.72 0.90
CA LEU A 170 -3.49 -5.64 0.08
C LEU A 170 -4.26 -6.16 -1.15
N ILE A 171 -3.87 -7.30 -1.71
CA ILE A 171 -4.53 -7.91 -2.87
C ILE A 171 -5.76 -8.71 -2.46
N GLU A 172 -5.74 -9.35 -1.30
CA GLU A 172 -6.89 -10.07 -0.75
C GLU A 172 -7.91 -9.11 -0.11
N GLY A 173 -7.44 -7.94 0.34
CA GLY A 173 -8.27 -6.91 0.92
C GLY A 173 -8.73 -7.21 2.35
N PHE A 174 -8.07 -8.14 3.03
CA PHE A 174 -8.29 -8.39 4.45
C PHE A 174 -7.01 -8.95 5.10
N GLY A 175 -6.96 -8.89 6.43
CA GLY A 175 -5.90 -9.53 7.20
C GLY A 175 -6.24 -9.59 8.69
N ASP A 176 -5.57 -10.49 9.40
CA ASP A 176 -5.65 -10.61 10.84
C ASP A 176 -4.71 -9.61 11.53
N CYS A 177 -4.62 -9.70 12.86
CA CYS A 177 -3.79 -8.80 13.67
C CYS A 177 -2.30 -8.88 13.30
N ASP A 178 -1.77 -10.08 13.13
CA ASP A 178 -0.35 -10.31 12.84
C ASP A 178 0.03 -9.81 11.44
N SER A 179 -0.84 -9.98 10.46
CA SER A 179 -0.64 -9.46 9.10
C SER A 179 -0.72 -7.93 9.06
N LYS A 180 -1.70 -7.35 9.78
CA LYS A 180 -1.90 -5.89 9.84
C LYS A 180 -0.77 -5.17 10.54
N VAL A 181 -0.25 -5.70 11.65
CA VAL A 181 0.87 -5.06 12.36
C VAL A 181 2.15 -5.07 11.52
N LEU A 182 2.37 -6.06 10.66
CA LEU A 182 3.51 -6.09 9.73
C LEU A 182 3.37 -5.06 8.61
N LEU A 183 2.17 -4.90 8.04
CA LEU A 183 1.89 -3.80 7.11
C LEU A 183 2.12 -2.45 7.78
N PHE A 184 1.60 -2.26 8.98
CA PHE A 184 1.76 -1.04 9.77
C PHE A 184 3.24 -0.73 10.04
N ALA A 185 4.02 -1.70 10.51
CA ALA A 185 5.45 -1.54 10.74
C ALA A 185 6.20 -1.12 9.47
N GLY A 186 5.85 -1.71 8.32
CA GLY A 186 6.42 -1.33 7.02
C GLY A 186 6.10 0.09 6.58
N ILE A 187 4.91 0.60 6.90
CA ILE A 187 4.52 1.99 6.63
C ILE A 187 5.25 2.94 7.59
N ILE A 188 5.24 2.61 8.89
CA ILE A 188 5.81 3.40 9.97
C ILE A 188 7.32 3.61 9.83
N ALA A 189 8.04 2.63 9.26
CA ALA A 189 9.46 2.71 8.96
C ALA A 189 9.88 3.91 8.07
N TYR A 190 8.91 4.58 7.41
CA TYR A 190 9.13 5.78 6.61
C TYR A 190 8.59 7.07 7.25
N LEU A 191 7.85 6.95 8.35
CA LEU A 191 7.12 8.05 8.96
C LEU A 191 7.77 8.57 10.25
N ILE A 192 8.47 7.70 10.98
CA ILE A 192 9.21 7.98 12.22
C ILE A 192 10.48 7.09 12.28
N PRO A 193 11.47 7.41 13.15
CA PRO A 193 12.62 6.54 13.36
C PRO A 193 12.23 5.10 13.74
N SER A 194 12.88 4.10 13.16
CA SER A 194 12.54 2.69 13.37
C SER A 194 12.71 2.23 14.83
N GLU A 195 13.63 2.84 15.57
CA GLU A 195 13.89 2.60 16.99
C GLU A 195 12.76 3.10 17.90
N ASP A 196 11.89 3.97 17.38
CA ASP A 196 10.70 4.45 18.07
C ASP A 196 9.52 3.48 17.89
N PHE A 197 9.70 2.34 17.21
CA PHE A 197 8.70 1.29 17.05
C PHE A 197 9.15 -0.01 17.72
N ILE A 198 8.23 -0.65 18.46
CA ILE A 198 8.41 -2.01 18.97
C ILE A 198 7.18 -2.87 18.68
N PHE A 199 7.41 -4.15 18.43
CA PHE A 199 6.38 -5.17 18.53
C PHE A 199 6.16 -5.54 20.00
N LEU A 200 4.92 -5.91 20.31
CA LEU A 200 4.54 -6.44 21.61
C LEU A 200 3.90 -7.82 21.39
N ASN A 201 4.69 -8.86 21.65
CA ASN A 201 4.32 -10.25 21.38
C ASN A 201 3.51 -10.84 22.53
N GLN A 202 2.39 -11.49 22.21
CA GLN A 202 1.60 -12.36 23.10
C GLN A 202 1.43 -13.74 22.44
N GLN A 203 0.91 -14.73 23.18
CA GLN A 203 0.80 -16.11 22.69
C GLN A 203 -0.08 -16.26 21.42
N LYS A 204 -1.06 -15.37 21.22
CA LYS A 204 -2.03 -15.45 20.11
C LYS A 204 -2.29 -14.11 19.42
N HIS A 205 -1.46 -13.11 19.71
CA HIS A 205 -1.70 -11.75 19.26
C HIS A 205 -0.40 -10.97 19.21
N VAL A 206 -0.25 -10.11 18.21
CA VAL A 206 0.86 -9.16 18.12
C VAL A 206 0.31 -7.75 18.07
N LEU A 207 0.69 -6.94 19.04
CA LEU A 207 0.48 -5.51 19.04
C LEU A 207 1.76 -4.78 18.61
N SER A 208 1.64 -3.47 18.47
CA SER A 208 2.80 -2.59 18.38
C SER A 208 2.71 -1.46 19.40
N ALA A 209 3.83 -0.80 19.64
CA ALA A 209 3.87 0.42 20.43
C ALA A 209 4.89 1.41 19.87
N ILE A 210 4.61 2.70 20.07
CA ILE A 210 5.37 3.81 19.51
C ILE A 210 5.96 4.65 20.64
N LYS A 211 7.25 4.96 20.57
CA LYS A 211 7.92 5.83 21.54
C LYS A 211 7.28 7.20 21.49
N ALA A 212 6.68 7.60 22.61
CA ALA A 212 6.03 8.89 22.75
C ALA A 212 5.85 9.22 24.24
N ALA A 213 5.83 10.51 24.55
CA ALA A 213 5.51 10.96 25.88
C ALA A 213 4.04 10.63 26.21
N PRO A 214 3.74 9.89 27.30
CA PRO A 214 2.37 9.58 27.63
C PRO A 214 1.66 10.80 28.21
N GLU A 215 0.46 11.06 27.68
CA GLU A 215 -0.50 12.01 28.25
C GLU A 215 -1.38 11.31 29.30
N LYS A 216 -2.07 12.11 30.12
CA LYS A 216 -2.97 11.58 31.15
C LYS A 216 -4.06 10.72 30.50
N GLY A 217 -4.17 9.48 30.94
CA GLY A 217 -5.18 8.53 30.44
C GLY A 217 -4.74 7.72 29.23
N LEU A 218 -3.52 7.90 28.72
CA LEU A 218 -2.96 7.04 27.66
C LEU A 218 -2.27 5.81 28.26
N THR A 219 -2.49 4.69 27.59
CA THR A 219 -1.93 3.38 27.86
C THR A 219 -0.54 3.24 27.23
N PHE A 220 0.44 2.82 28.02
CA PHE A 220 1.82 2.68 27.59
C PHE A 220 2.52 1.49 28.26
N VAL A 221 3.57 1.00 27.62
CA VAL A 221 4.52 0.04 28.18
C VAL A 221 5.87 0.71 28.41
N ARG A 222 6.68 0.13 29.30
CA ARG A 222 8.06 0.54 29.52
C ARG A 222 9.00 -0.49 28.92
N PHE A 223 9.95 -0.03 28.13
CA PHE A 223 10.96 -0.88 27.52
C PHE A 223 12.28 -0.11 27.46
N GLU A 224 13.35 -0.72 27.98
CA GLU A 224 14.69 -0.10 28.04
C GLU A 224 14.73 1.31 28.66
N GLY A 225 13.91 1.56 29.68
CA GLY A 225 13.83 2.86 30.36
C GLY A 225 12.95 3.91 29.66
N GLU A 226 12.53 3.63 28.43
CA GLU A 226 11.69 4.48 27.61
C GLU A 226 10.20 4.10 27.73
N LYS A 227 9.31 4.99 27.31
CA LYS A 227 7.86 4.77 27.31
C LYS A 227 7.33 4.69 25.88
N PHE A 228 6.52 3.66 25.62
CA PHE A 228 5.92 3.42 24.32
C PHE A 228 4.40 3.35 24.46
N LEU A 229 3.69 4.21 23.74
CA LEU A 229 2.23 4.22 23.67
C LEU A 229 1.75 3.03 22.81
N ILE A 230 0.68 2.35 23.25
CA ILE A 230 0.10 1.25 22.49
C ILE A 230 -0.44 1.74 21.14
N ALA A 231 -0.05 1.06 20.06
CA ALA A 231 -0.56 1.27 18.71
C ALA A 231 -1.27 -0.01 18.25
N GLU A 232 -2.54 -0.13 18.62
CA GLU A 232 -3.39 -1.24 18.17
C GLU A 232 -3.83 -1.01 16.72
N THR A 233 -3.55 -1.98 15.86
CA THR A 233 -3.95 -1.94 14.44
C THR A 233 -4.90 -3.07 14.06
N ALA A 234 -5.22 -3.98 14.99
CA ALA A 234 -6.31 -4.93 14.81
C ALA A 234 -7.66 -4.18 14.81
N GLY A 235 -8.09 -3.81 13.60
CA GLY A 235 -9.43 -3.29 13.34
C GLY A 235 -10.51 -4.39 13.42
N PRO A 236 -11.79 -4.05 13.19
CA PRO A 236 -12.28 -2.76 12.66
C PRO A 236 -12.39 -1.63 13.69
N GLY A 237 -12.12 -1.92 14.98
CA GLY A 237 -12.13 -0.93 16.05
C GLY A 237 -11.12 0.21 15.83
N LYS A 238 -11.61 1.45 15.84
CA LYS A 238 -10.82 2.66 15.56
C LYS A 238 -10.14 3.25 16.79
N ARG A 239 -9.22 2.51 17.39
CA ARG A 239 -8.45 2.99 18.55
C ARG A 239 -7.48 4.10 18.17
N MET A 240 -7.32 5.10 19.03
CA MET A 240 -6.26 6.12 18.91
C MET A 240 -4.94 5.59 19.49
N LEU A 241 -3.83 6.24 19.15
CA LEU A 241 -2.54 5.95 19.77
C LEU A 241 -2.62 6.14 21.29
N GLY A 242 -2.23 5.10 22.03
CA GLY A 242 -2.30 5.07 23.48
C GLY A 242 -3.70 4.88 24.04
N GLN A 243 -4.73 4.62 23.21
CA GLN A 243 -6.05 4.25 23.74
C GLN A 243 -6.02 2.81 24.26
N GLU A 244 -6.63 2.60 25.42
CA GLU A 244 -6.75 1.27 26.02
C GLU A 244 -7.47 0.28 25.08
N GLY A 245 -6.92 -0.92 24.99
CA GLY A 245 -7.47 -2.01 24.20
C GLY A 245 -7.63 -3.28 25.02
N HIS A 246 -8.49 -4.19 24.55
CA HIS A 246 -8.84 -5.43 25.26
C HIS A 246 -7.64 -6.33 25.60
N TYR A 247 -6.55 -6.23 24.83
CA TYR A 247 -5.38 -7.09 24.98
C TYR A 247 -4.31 -6.55 25.93
N PHE A 248 -4.51 -5.35 26.52
CA PHE A 248 -3.51 -4.70 27.37
C PHE A 248 -3.28 -5.41 28.72
N GLU A 249 -4.23 -6.22 29.18
CA GLU A 249 -4.14 -6.88 30.49
C GLU A 249 -3.15 -8.06 30.51
N GLU A 250 -2.73 -8.59 29.36
CA GLU A 250 -1.81 -9.72 29.32
C GLU A 250 -0.33 -9.29 29.26
N LYS A 251 0.56 -10.20 29.68
CA LYS A 251 2.00 -9.96 29.67
C LYS A 251 2.54 -9.99 28.23
N PHE A 252 3.13 -8.88 27.80
CA PHE A 252 3.81 -8.76 26.53
C PHE A 252 5.30 -9.10 26.64
N THR A 253 5.85 -9.63 25.54
CA THR A 253 7.29 -9.66 25.29
C THR A 253 7.62 -8.60 24.23
N PRO A 254 8.25 -7.47 24.60
CA PRO A 254 8.67 -6.46 23.63
C PRO A 254 9.76 -6.98 22.70
N GLU A 255 9.68 -6.60 21.43
CA GLU A 255 10.66 -6.91 20.40
C GLU A 255 10.93 -5.67 19.53
N LYS A 256 12.22 -5.36 19.31
CA LYS A 256 12.63 -4.24 18.45
C LYS A 256 12.49 -4.60 16.98
N LEU A 257 12.22 -3.58 16.17
CA LEU A 257 12.31 -3.68 14.71
C LEU A 257 13.76 -3.46 14.25
N TYR A 258 14.38 -4.48 13.66
CA TYR A 258 15.75 -4.43 13.16
C TYR A 258 15.78 -4.33 11.63
N ILE A 259 15.73 -3.11 11.12
CA ILE A 259 15.81 -2.83 9.68
C ILE A 259 17.00 -1.92 9.37
N LYS A 260 17.38 -1.82 8.10
CA LYS A 260 18.39 -0.83 7.72
C LYS A 260 17.85 0.57 8.01
N PRO A 261 18.69 1.51 8.49
CA PRO A 261 18.28 2.89 8.67
C PRO A 261 17.68 3.46 7.39
N ARG A 262 16.56 4.17 7.52
CA ARG A 262 15.84 4.77 6.40
C ARG A 262 15.71 6.26 6.62
N GLU A 263 15.71 6.99 5.51
CA GLU A 263 15.38 8.40 5.54
C GLU A 263 13.88 8.55 5.83
N ILE A 264 13.57 9.27 6.90
CA ILE A 264 12.19 9.62 7.23
C ILE A 264 11.70 10.63 6.22
N LEU A 265 10.51 10.38 5.66
CA LEU A 265 9.95 11.25 4.64
C LEU A 265 9.89 12.69 5.14
N ALA A 266 10.45 13.62 4.37
CA ALA A 266 10.36 15.05 4.66
C ALA A 266 8.90 15.50 4.72
N LYS A 267 8.65 16.64 5.37
CA LYS A 267 7.32 17.26 5.28
C LYS A 267 7.04 17.61 3.83
N ALA A 268 5.80 17.38 3.37
CA ALA A 268 5.40 17.85 2.05
C ALA A 268 5.60 19.37 1.99
N ASP A 269 6.30 19.86 0.97
CA ASP A 269 6.54 21.28 0.79
C ASP A 269 5.22 21.96 0.36
N PRO A 270 4.71 22.96 1.12
CA PRO A 270 3.52 23.71 0.72
C PRO A 270 3.68 24.42 -0.64
N SER A 271 4.92 24.65 -1.07
CA SER A 271 5.30 25.24 -2.35
C SER A 271 5.57 24.22 -3.46
N GLU A 272 5.57 22.91 -3.16
CA GLU A 272 5.42 21.83 -4.15
C GLU A 272 3.97 21.76 -4.70
N LYS A 273 3.42 22.90 -5.12
CA LYS A 273 2.42 22.90 -6.19
C LYS A 273 3.15 22.68 -7.50
N LYS A 274 3.40 21.41 -7.83
CA LYS A 274 3.56 20.79 -9.17
C LYS A 274 4.53 19.60 -9.11
N SER A 275 4.02 18.44 -8.70
CA SER A 275 4.27 17.17 -9.39
C SER A 275 3.23 16.16 -8.88
N GLY A 276 2.75 15.30 -9.78
CA GLY A 276 1.45 14.63 -9.70
C GLY A 276 1.09 13.96 -8.38
N VAL A 277 -0.02 14.37 -7.79
CA VAL A 277 -1.26 13.56 -7.75
C VAL A 277 -2.43 14.53 -7.84
N ASN A 278 -3.50 14.12 -8.52
CA ASN A 278 -4.70 14.93 -8.73
C ASN A 278 -5.29 15.37 -7.38
N PRO A 279 -5.57 16.67 -7.18
CA PRO A 279 -6.49 17.09 -6.16
C PRO A 279 -7.91 16.68 -6.57
N THR A 280 -8.67 16.17 -5.59
CA THR A 280 -10.14 16.02 -5.61
C THR A 280 -10.76 15.16 -6.72
N ALA A 281 -11.45 14.09 -6.32
CA ALA A 281 -12.60 13.57 -7.03
C ALA A 281 -13.72 14.64 -7.02
N GLU A 282 -13.58 15.69 -7.82
CA GLU A 282 -14.75 16.18 -8.53
C GLU A 282 -15.04 15.13 -9.60
N GLN A 283 -16.27 14.62 -9.64
CA GLN A 283 -16.72 13.82 -10.77
C GLN A 283 -16.42 14.62 -12.04
N ILE A 284 -15.48 14.15 -12.86
CA ILE A 284 -15.24 14.73 -14.18
C ILE A 284 -16.58 14.68 -14.90
N ASP A 285 -17.06 15.83 -15.38
CA ASP A 285 -18.32 15.91 -16.10
C ASP A 285 -18.34 14.79 -17.16
N PRO A 286 -19.36 13.90 -17.17
CA PRO A 286 -19.47 12.81 -18.13
C PRO A 286 -19.37 13.23 -19.60
N LYS A 287 -19.51 14.54 -19.88
CA LYS A 287 -19.39 15.15 -21.20
C LYS A 287 -18.05 15.80 -21.48
N SER A 288 -17.10 15.74 -20.55
CA SER A 288 -15.81 16.42 -20.65
C SER A 288 -14.66 15.44 -20.58
N ILE A 289 -13.52 15.78 -21.19
CA ILE A 289 -12.26 15.06 -20.95
C ILE A 289 -11.27 16.01 -20.30
N ILE A 290 -10.48 15.48 -19.38
CA ILE A 290 -9.29 16.16 -18.87
C ILE A 290 -8.08 15.57 -19.59
N LEU A 291 -7.26 16.42 -20.18
CA LEU A 291 -6.02 16.04 -20.85
C LEU A 291 -4.85 16.63 -20.08
N GLN A 292 -3.87 15.82 -19.72
CA GLN A 292 -2.69 16.23 -18.99
C GLN A 292 -1.44 15.92 -19.81
N ASN A 293 -0.50 16.85 -19.89
CA ASN A 293 0.81 16.60 -20.48
C ASN A 293 1.84 16.46 -19.36
N ALA A 294 2.22 15.22 -19.05
CA ALA A 294 3.21 14.92 -18.01
C ALA A 294 4.66 15.03 -18.50
N SER A 295 4.88 15.51 -19.72
CA SER A 295 6.20 15.83 -20.26
C SER A 295 6.47 17.33 -20.21
N ASN A 296 7.74 17.72 -20.19
CA ASN A 296 8.17 19.10 -20.40
C ASN A 296 8.10 19.57 -21.87
N LYS A 297 7.71 18.68 -22.80
CA LYS A 297 7.60 19.00 -24.23
C LYS A 297 6.18 19.42 -24.59
N LYS A 298 6.04 20.38 -25.50
CA LYS A 298 4.76 20.67 -26.15
C LYS A 298 4.30 19.47 -26.96
N ILE A 299 3.03 19.10 -26.83
CA ILE A 299 2.37 18.12 -27.71
C ILE A 299 1.34 18.82 -28.59
N GLN A 300 1.32 18.44 -29.88
CA GLN A 300 0.25 18.76 -30.80
C GLN A 300 -0.51 17.48 -31.12
N PHE A 301 -1.83 17.53 -30.99
CA PHE A 301 -2.70 16.38 -31.21
C PHE A 301 -3.98 16.83 -31.91
N GLN A 302 -4.75 15.85 -32.38
CA GLN A 302 -6.02 16.07 -33.03
C GLN A 302 -7.08 15.18 -32.41
N ILE A 303 -8.31 15.68 -32.29
CA ILE A 303 -9.46 14.92 -31.81
C ILE A 303 -10.50 14.81 -32.93
N SER A 304 -11.15 13.66 -33.03
CA SER A 304 -12.24 13.37 -33.95
C SER A 304 -13.28 12.46 -33.30
N HIS A 305 -14.55 12.62 -33.67
CA HIS A 305 -15.62 11.72 -33.24
C HIS A 305 -15.81 10.53 -34.21
N ASP A 306 -15.35 10.65 -35.46
CA ASP A 306 -15.64 9.71 -36.55
C ASP A 306 -14.39 9.27 -37.36
N GLN A 307 -13.22 9.81 -37.02
CA GLN A 307 -11.94 9.67 -37.73
C GLN A 307 -11.86 10.30 -39.13
N ASN A 308 -12.89 11.00 -39.59
CA ASN A 308 -12.88 11.72 -40.88
C ASN A 308 -12.56 13.20 -40.67
N GLU A 309 -13.21 13.83 -39.70
CA GLU A 309 -13.02 15.25 -39.38
C GLU A 309 -12.18 15.44 -38.12
N TRP A 310 -11.04 16.12 -38.24
CA TRP A 310 -10.06 16.27 -37.16
C TRP A 310 -9.86 17.73 -36.76
N GLN A 311 -10.04 18.00 -35.46
CA GLN A 311 -9.78 19.31 -34.86
C GLN A 311 -8.39 19.31 -34.21
N ASN A 312 -7.62 20.39 -34.43
CA ASN A 312 -6.26 20.52 -33.90
C ASN A 312 -6.26 21.12 -32.50
N PHE A 313 -5.40 20.57 -31.65
CA PHE A 313 -5.14 21.04 -30.30
C PHE A 313 -3.65 21.00 -30.00
N ASP A 314 -3.25 21.82 -29.04
CA ASP A 314 -1.91 21.80 -28.48
C ASP A 314 -1.95 21.96 -26.96
N LEU A 315 -0.99 21.33 -26.30
CA LEU A 315 -0.85 21.40 -24.84
C LEU A 315 0.63 21.57 -24.52
N GLU A 316 0.98 22.67 -23.85
CA GLU A 316 2.37 22.91 -23.45
C GLU A 316 2.81 21.88 -22.41
N GLY A 317 4.13 21.80 -22.20
CA GLY A 317 4.69 20.88 -21.22
C GLY A 317 4.17 21.15 -19.80
N ASN A 318 3.87 20.08 -19.05
CA ASN A 318 3.38 20.14 -17.67
C ASN A 318 2.07 20.93 -17.50
N GLN A 319 1.23 20.99 -18.54
CA GLN A 319 -0.08 21.61 -18.49
C GLN A 319 -1.20 20.57 -18.52
N SER A 320 -2.36 20.97 -18.03
CA SER A 320 -3.62 20.28 -18.24
C SER A 320 -4.61 21.18 -18.99
N GLY A 321 -5.51 20.56 -19.73
CA GLY A 321 -6.62 21.20 -20.39
C GLY A 321 -7.89 20.38 -20.21
N GLN A 322 -9.04 21.03 -20.27
CA GLN A 322 -10.34 20.39 -20.30
C GLN A 322 -11.01 20.70 -21.63
N ILE A 323 -11.66 19.70 -22.22
CA ILE A 323 -12.45 19.86 -23.43
C ILE A 323 -13.85 19.34 -23.12
N ASP A 324 -14.85 20.21 -23.30
CA ASP A 324 -16.25 19.91 -23.08
C ASP A 324 -16.94 19.55 -24.40
N PHE A 325 -17.84 18.57 -24.35
CA PHE A 325 -18.63 18.12 -25.48
C PHE A 325 -20.12 18.22 -25.18
N GLU A 326 -20.97 18.22 -26.21
CA GLU A 326 -22.42 18.35 -26.03
C GLU A 326 -23.05 17.14 -25.30
N LYS A 327 -22.49 15.94 -25.52
CA LYS A 327 -22.92 14.67 -24.91
C LYS A 327 -21.73 13.76 -24.66
N GLY A 328 -21.89 12.85 -23.70
CA GLY A 328 -20.87 11.84 -23.43
C GLY A 328 -20.72 10.88 -24.60
N MET A 329 -19.50 10.67 -25.08
CA MET A 329 -19.24 9.86 -26.26
C MET A 329 -17.83 9.26 -26.26
N SER A 330 -17.63 8.26 -27.12
CA SER A 330 -16.30 7.80 -27.46
C SER A 330 -15.72 8.65 -28.58
N LEU A 331 -14.46 9.04 -28.43
CA LEU A 331 -13.72 9.88 -29.36
C LEU A 331 -12.42 9.17 -29.77
N PHE A 332 -11.78 9.72 -30.79
CA PHE A 332 -10.46 9.34 -31.23
C PHE A 332 -9.52 10.53 -31.05
N ILE A 333 -8.36 10.26 -30.48
CA ILE A 333 -7.26 11.22 -30.38
C ILE A 333 -6.07 10.70 -31.16
N ARG A 334 -5.40 11.57 -31.90
CA ARG A 334 -4.18 11.21 -32.62
C ARG A 334 -3.10 12.26 -32.50
N PHE A 335 -1.86 11.83 -32.53
CA PHE A 335 -0.70 12.70 -32.62
C PHE A 335 0.33 12.11 -33.57
N ARG A 336 1.18 12.97 -34.11
CA ARG A 336 2.12 12.60 -35.17
C ARG A 336 3.26 11.75 -34.62
N GLU A 337 3.48 10.58 -35.22
CA GLU A 337 4.62 9.72 -35.00
C GLU A 337 5.41 9.54 -36.30
N ARG A 338 6.55 10.21 -36.41
CA ARG A 338 7.41 10.21 -37.63
C ARG A 338 6.60 10.58 -38.89
N ASN A 339 6.25 9.58 -39.71
CA ASN A 339 5.56 9.72 -40.99
C ASN A 339 4.07 9.32 -40.94
N ASN A 340 3.54 8.95 -39.77
CA ASN A 340 2.14 8.55 -39.61
C ASN A 340 1.53 9.16 -38.33
N PHE A 341 0.26 8.86 -38.05
CA PHE A 341 -0.41 9.21 -36.81
C PHE A 341 -0.64 7.96 -35.95
N ALA A 342 -0.35 8.05 -34.66
CA ALA A 342 -0.83 7.09 -33.68
C ALA A 342 -2.22 7.52 -33.23
N VAL A 343 -3.21 6.62 -33.35
CA VAL A 343 -4.62 6.89 -33.04
C VAL A 343 -5.02 6.08 -31.82
N TYR A 344 -5.66 6.75 -30.85
CA TYR A 344 -6.14 6.16 -29.61
C TYR A 344 -7.62 6.45 -29.43
N ARG A 345 -8.32 5.51 -28.80
CA ARG A 345 -9.73 5.68 -28.44
C ARG A 345 -9.81 6.20 -27.01
N ILE A 346 -10.60 7.26 -26.81
CA ILE A 346 -10.87 7.86 -25.51
C ILE A 346 -12.39 8.00 -25.30
N ILE A 347 -12.81 8.30 -24.08
CA ILE A 347 -14.20 8.43 -23.67
C ILE A 347 -14.30 9.66 -22.74
N THR A 348 -15.38 10.42 -22.86
CA THR A 348 -15.69 11.52 -21.95
C THR A 348 -15.96 11.03 -20.51
N GLY A 349 -15.86 11.93 -19.53
CA GLY A 349 -15.92 11.63 -18.10
C GLY A 349 -14.62 11.10 -17.51
N HIS A 350 -13.51 11.13 -18.25
CA HIS A 350 -12.22 10.56 -17.86
C HIS A 350 -11.09 11.58 -18.02
N SER A 351 -9.99 11.33 -17.32
CA SER A 351 -8.73 12.03 -17.51
C SER A 351 -7.80 11.18 -18.36
N TYR A 352 -6.96 11.81 -19.18
CA TYR A 352 -5.94 11.15 -19.96
C TYR A 352 -4.63 11.92 -19.87
N THR A 353 -3.52 11.20 -19.71
CA THR A 353 -2.18 11.77 -19.54
C THR A 353 -1.29 11.39 -20.72
N PHE A 354 -0.78 12.39 -21.43
CA PHE A 354 0.28 12.23 -22.42
C PHE A 354 1.64 12.15 -21.73
N ILE A 355 2.40 11.14 -22.12
CA ILE A 355 3.75 10.89 -21.61
C ILE A 355 4.69 10.77 -22.80
N TRP A 356 5.83 11.46 -22.73
CA TRP A 356 6.89 11.30 -23.72
C TRP A 356 7.81 10.15 -23.31
N ASN A 357 7.77 9.06 -24.07
CA ASN A 357 8.68 7.93 -23.87
C ASN A 357 10.05 8.25 -24.47
N ASN A 358 11.04 8.55 -23.61
CA ASN A 358 12.39 8.91 -24.05
C ASN A 358 13.13 7.78 -24.80
N VAL A 359 12.86 6.53 -24.44
CA VAL A 359 13.52 5.35 -25.04
C VAL A 359 12.98 5.10 -26.45
N LYS A 360 11.65 5.05 -26.58
CA LYS A 360 10.97 4.82 -27.87
C LYS A 360 10.89 6.09 -28.73
N ARG A 361 11.19 7.26 -28.16
CA ARG A 361 11.08 8.59 -28.76
C ARG A 361 9.70 8.84 -29.38
N LYS A 362 8.65 8.55 -28.61
CA LYS A 362 7.25 8.71 -29.03
C LYS A 362 6.35 9.13 -27.86
N TRP A 363 5.18 9.63 -28.18
CA TRP A 363 4.14 9.93 -27.19
C TRP A 363 3.31 8.68 -26.89
N GLU A 364 2.92 8.51 -25.63
CA GLU A 364 2.01 7.46 -25.16
C GLU A 364 0.90 8.14 -24.35
N ILE A 365 -0.31 7.58 -24.35
CA ILE A 365 -1.46 8.08 -23.57
C ILE A 365 -1.81 7.07 -22.48
N GLN A 366 -2.05 7.55 -21.27
CA GLN A 366 -2.52 6.77 -20.12
C GLN A 366 -3.86 7.33 -19.67
N THR A 367 -4.72 6.52 -19.06
CA THR A 367 -6.00 6.96 -18.47
C THR A 367 -5.82 7.15 -16.97
#